data_AF-A0A351F0V5-F1
#
_entry.id   AF-A0A351F0V5-F1
#
_cell.length_a   1.000
_cell.length_b   1.000
_cell.length_c   1.000
_cell.angle_alpha   90.00
_cell.angle_beta   90.00
_cell.angle_gamma   90.00
#
_symmetry.space_group_name_H-M   'P 1'
#
loop_
_entity.id
_entity.type
_entity.pdbx_description
1 polymer ?
#
loop_
_entity_poly.entity_id
_entity_poly.type
_entity_poly.pdbx_seq_one_letter_code
_entity_poly.pdbx_strand_id
1 'polypeptide(L)' 'ALVEYERHELLKFRNFGKKSLVEIEELLVEKGLTFGLDLSKYQIEIEKS' A
#
# COMPACT_ATOMS: atom_id res chain seq x y z
N ALA A 1 3.84 -7.39 -0.54
CA ALA A 1 2.76 -6.62 -1.20
C ALA A 1 2.99 -5.12 -0.98
N LEU A 2 2.45 -4.21 -1.82
CA LEU A 2 2.62 -2.75 -1.65
C LEU A 2 2.19 -2.23 -0.26
N VAL A 3 1.25 -2.94 0.38
CA VAL A 3 0.70 -2.66 1.72
C VAL A 3 1.67 -2.95 2.88
N GLU A 4 2.74 -3.73 2.62
CA GLU A 4 3.79 -4.04 3.61
C GLU A 4 4.88 -2.96 3.70
N TYR A 5 4.98 -2.07 2.70
CA TYR A 5 5.97 -1.00 2.70
C TYR A 5 5.48 0.20 3.50
N GLU A 6 6.36 0.77 4.35
CA GLU A 6 6.06 2.02 5.02
C GLU A 6 6.10 3.21 4.04
N ARG A 7 5.30 4.24 4.32
CA ARG A 7 5.20 5.47 3.50
C ARG A 7 6.56 6.09 3.18
N HIS A 8 7.51 6.01 4.11
CA HIS A 8 8.85 6.59 3.94
C HIS A 8 9.77 5.76 3.03
N GLU A 9 9.52 4.46 2.88
CA GLU A 9 10.22 3.57 1.94
C GLU A 9 9.75 3.85 0.50
N LEU A 10 8.46 4.14 0.32
CA LEU A 10 7.88 4.45 -0.98
C LEU A 10 8.47 5.75 -1.58
N LEU A 11 8.80 6.72 -0.73
CA LEU A 11 9.42 7.98 -1.16
C LEU A 11 10.89 7.83 -1.60
N LYS A 12 11.53 6.67 -1.37
CA LYS A 12 12.91 6.40 -1.82
C LYS A 12 12.97 5.96 -3.29
N PHE A 13 11.84 5.56 -3.88
CA PHE A 13 11.81 5.17 -5.29
C PHE A 13 11.94 6.40 -6.19
N ARG A 14 12.87 6.34 -7.14
CA ARG A 14 13.08 7.39 -8.13
C ARG A 14 11.80 7.54 -8.97
N ASN A 15 11.27 8.77 -9.06
CA ASN A 15 9.97 9.14 -9.65
C ASN A 15 8.72 8.80 -8.83
N PHE A 16 8.86 8.34 -7.58
CA PHE A 16 7.72 8.19 -6.69
C PHE A 16 7.52 9.48 -5.88
N GLY A 17 6.46 10.22 -6.20
CA GLY A 17 6.16 11.53 -5.62
C GLY A 17 4.93 11.51 -4.71
N LYS A 18 4.66 12.66 -4.07
CA LYS A 18 3.48 12.84 -3.21
C LYS A 18 2.16 12.51 -3.93
N LYS A 19 2.05 12.81 -5.22
CA LYS A 19 0.85 12.49 -6.01
C LYS A 19 0.60 10.98 -6.08
N SER A 20 1.63 10.20 -6.40
CA SER A 20 1.55 8.73 -6.42
C SER A 20 1.23 8.15 -5.05
N LEU A 21 1.72 8.77 -3.97
CA LEU A 21 1.40 8.35 -2.61
C LEU A 21 -0.09 8.56 -2.29
N VAL A 22 -0.64 9.74 -2.61
CA VAL A 22 -2.06 10.05 -2.38
C VAL A 22 -2.97 9.14 -3.19
N GLU A 23 -2.66 8.90 -4.46
CA GLU A 23 -3.46 8.00 -5.32
C GLU A 23 -3.49 6.56 -4.76
N ILE A 24 -2.39 6.07 -4.18
CA ILE A 24 -2.36 4.75 -3.54
C ILE A 24 -3.12 4.76 -2.20
N GLU A 25 -3.02 5.83 -1.40
CA GLU A 25 -3.81 5.97 -0.17
C GLU A 25 -5.32 5.93 -0.46
N GLU A 26 -5.77 6.68 -1.47
CA GLU A 26 -7.16 6.70 -1.91
C GLU A 26 -7.63 5.31 -2.35
N LEU A 27 -6.83 4.61 -3.18
CA LEU A 27 -7.16 3.26 -3.64
C LEU A 27 -7.24 2.23 -2.51
N LEU A 28 -6.38 2.36 -1.49
CA LEU A 28 -6.43 1.51 -0.31
C LEU A 28 -7.70 1.79 0.51
N VAL A 29 -8.05 3.06 0.73
CA VAL A 29 -9.27 3.45 1.44
C VAL A 29 -10.52 2.95 0.73
N GLU A 30 -10.60 3.04 -0.60
CA GLU A 30 -11.71 2.48 -1.38
C GLU A 30 -11.88 0.96 -1.19
N LYS A 31 -10.78 0.26 -0.91
CA LYS A 31 -10.77 -1.19 -0.62
C LYS A 31 -10.94 -1.52 0.86
N GLY A 32 -11.15 -0.51 1.71
CA GLY A 32 -11.22 -0.66 3.17
C GLY A 32 -9.88 -1.02 3.82
N LEU A 33 -8.77 -0.73 3.14
CA LEU A 33 -7.40 -1.02 3.56
C LEU A 33 -6.69 0.26 3.98
N THR A 34 -5.61 0.12 4.76
CA THR A 34 -4.74 1.22 5.17
C THR A 34 -3.27 0.81 5.10
N PHE A 35 -2.36 1.77 4.97
CA PHE A 35 -0.93 1.48 5.05
C PHE A 35 -0.54 0.97 6.45
N GLY A 36 0.37 0.00 6.50
CA GLY A 36 0.78 -0.64 7.75
C GLY A 36 -0.26 -1.63 8.29
N LEU A 37 -1.27 -1.99 7.49
CA LEU A 37 -2.19 -3.07 7.82
C LEU A 37 -1.46 -4.42 7.72
N ASP A 38 -1.42 -5.13 8.84
CA ASP A 38 -0.89 -6.49 8.89
C ASP A 38 -1.87 -7.46 8.21
N LEU A 39 -1.60 -7.76 6.93
CA LEU A 39 -2.40 -8.67 6.11
C LEU A 39 -2.44 -10.10 6.67
N SER A 40 -1.46 -10.47 7.51
CA SER A 40 -1.41 -11.77 8.21
C SER A 40 -2.62 -11.96 9.12
N LYS A 41 -3.20 -10.87 9.64
CA LYS A 41 -4.41 -10.91 10.49
C LYS A 41 -5.69 -11.20 9.71
N TYR A 42 -5.71 -10.95 8.41
CA TYR A 42 -6.93 -11.06 7.61
C TYR A 42 -6.99 -12.34 6.77
N GLN A 43 -5.96 -13.19 6.78
CA GLN A 43 -5.87 -14.41 5.96
C GLN A 43 -6.17 -14.16 4.47
N ILE A 44 -5.95 -12.93 3.99
CA ILE A 44 -6.20 -12.57 2.59
C ILE A 44 -5.02 -13.13 1.79
N GLU A 45 -5.22 -14.30 1.18
CA GLU A 45 -4.36 -14.76 0.11
C GLU A 45 -4.49 -13.79 -1.05
N ILE A 46 -3.45 -12.96 -1.25
CA ILE A 46 -3.35 -12.19 -2.50
C ILE A 46 -3.08 -13.23 -3.58
N GLU A 47 -4.11 -13.61 -4.33
CA GLU A 47 -3.98 -14.46 -5.52
C GLU A 47 -2.97 -13.81 -6.46
N LYS A 48 -1.78 -14.41 -6.52
CA LYS A 48 -0.76 -14.07 -7.52
C LYS A 48 -1.22 -14.70 -8.83
N SER A 49 -1.80 -13.88 -9.71
CA SER A 49 -1.94 -14.18 -11.14
C SER A 49 -0.64 -13.84 -11.88
#